data_AF-A0A2M7KTI6-F1
#
_entry.id   AF-A0A2M7KTI6-F1
#
_cell.length_a   1.000
_cell.length_b   1.000
_cell.length_c   1.000
_cell.angle_alpha   90.00
_cell.angle_beta   90.00
_cell.angle_gamma   90.00
#
_symmetry.space_group_name_H-M   'P 1'
#
loop_
_entity.id
_entity.type
_entity.pdbx_description
1 polymer ?
#
loop_
_entity_poly.entity_id
_entity_poly.type
_entity_poly.pdbx_seq_one_letter_code
_entity_poly.pdbx_strand_id
1 'polypeptide(L)'
;GSYYTPDYIVKYIIEHTVGPVLKEKFEQVTPRLREAQKAYRQRIRNNEAVRKQGNEPLPGHNPKLVAQSFRDAVDELFDVKVLDPAMGSGHFLVEAVDFITDKTIDFLNGFPWNPVTATLNQTRDAILGEMRKKEVNLNPARLTDINLLKRHVLKRCIYGVDLNPMAVELAKVSLWLDCFTLGAPLSFLDHHLKCGNSLIGAKVAEVRRAVGESTVKGHTQLDLSAPASPACSAPRRSCAAWAS
;
A
#
# COMPACT_ATOMS: atom_id res chain seq x y z
N GLY A 1 0.20 -6.71 32.08
CA GLY A 1 -0.57 -5.63 31.45
C GLY A 1 0.14 -5.25 30.17
N SER A 2 -0.56 -5.17 29.05
CA SER A 2 -0.01 -4.59 27.83
C SER A 2 0.21 -3.10 28.07
N TYR A 3 1.46 -2.67 28.23
CA TYR A 3 1.78 -1.25 28.29
C TYR A 3 1.58 -0.67 26.89
N TYR A 4 0.54 0.14 26.73
CA TYR A 4 0.33 0.92 25.52
C TYR A 4 1.07 2.25 25.65
N THR A 5 1.74 2.66 24.58
CA THR A 5 2.24 4.02 24.45
C THR A 5 1.02 4.95 24.35
N PRO A 6 0.85 5.95 25.24
CA PRO A 6 -0.26 6.89 25.16
C PRO A 6 -0.36 7.59 23.80
N ASP A 7 -1.57 7.83 23.32
CA ASP A 7 -1.86 8.39 21.99
C ASP A 7 -1.07 9.68 21.70
N TYR A 8 -0.96 10.59 22.68
CA TYR A 8 -0.25 11.85 22.50
C TYR A 8 1.26 11.65 22.26
N ILE A 9 1.85 10.60 22.83
CA ILE A 9 3.25 10.25 22.60
C ILE A 9 3.40 9.68 21.19
N VAL A 10 2.50 8.80 20.77
CA VAL A 10 2.53 8.21 19.42
C VAL A 10 2.41 9.31 18.35
N LYS A 11 1.43 10.20 18.50
CA LYS A 11 1.25 11.35 17.61
C LYS A 11 2.47 12.24 17.55
N TYR A 12 3.05 12.55 18.72
CA TYR A 12 4.28 13.33 18.81
C TYR A 12 5.44 12.68 18.05
N ILE A 13 5.67 11.38 18.25
CA ILE A 13 6.73 10.63 17.56
C ILE A 13 6.51 10.68 16.04
N ILE A 14 5.30 10.40 15.57
CA ILE A 14 4.99 10.39 14.13
C ILE A 14 5.19 11.77 13.52
N GLU A 15 4.70 12.82 14.17
CA GLU A 15 4.83 14.19 13.69
C GLU A 15 6.30 14.60 13.53
N HIS A 16 7.17 14.19 14.45
CA HIS A 16 8.59 14.56 14.45
C HIS A 16 9.48 13.60 13.65
N THR A 17 8.99 12.43 13.25
CA THR A 17 9.75 11.43 12.47
C THR A 17 9.26 11.32 11.03
N VAL A 18 7.97 11.06 10.83
CA VAL A 18 7.35 10.90 9.51
C VAL A 18 7.07 12.26 8.87
N GLY A 19 6.69 13.27 9.68
CA GLY A 19 6.35 14.61 9.21
C GLY A 19 7.43 15.29 8.34
N PRO A 20 8.69 15.38 8.78
CA PRO A 20 9.76 15.98 7.99
C PRO A 20 10.00 15.27 6.66
N VAL A 21 9.95 13.92 6.65
CA VAL A 21 10.15 13.10 5.45
C VAL A 21 9.02 13.33 4.43
N LEU A 22 7.76 13.39 4.89
CA LEU A 22 6.63 13.72 4.02
C LEU A 22 6.75 15.13 3.44
N LYS A 23 7.14 16.11 4.27
CA LYS A 23 7.30 17.49 3.81
C LYS A 23 8.34 17.58 2.70
N GLU A 24 9.51 16.98 2.89
CA GLU A 24 10.55 16.91 1.87
C GLU A 24 10.03 16.23 0.59
N LYS A 25 9.29 15.13 0.74
CA LYS A 25 8.70 14.42 -0.41
C LYS A 25 7.69 15.27 -1.18
N PHE A 26 6.84 16.03 -0.47
CA PHE A 26 5.88 16.94 -1.08
C PHE A 26 6.57 18.06 -1.85
N GLU A 27 7.64 18.62 -1.30
CA GLU A 27 8.46 19.64 -1.96
C GLU A 27 9.10 19.08 -3.26
N GLN A 28 9.64 17.86 -3.21
CA GLN A 28 10.25 17.17 -4.37
C GLN A 28 9.22 16.91 -5.49
N VAL A 29 8.01 16.46 -5.14
CA VAL A 29 6.98 16.06 -6.12
C VAL A 29 6.18 17.27 -6.66
N THR A 30 6.15 18.39 -5.94
CA THR A 30 5.39 19.59 -6.30
C THR A 30 5.60 20.07 -7.76
N PRO A 31 6.83 20.19 -8.29
CA PRO A 31 7.05 20.65 -9.66
C PRO A 31 6.35 19.75 -10.69
N ARG A 32 6.42 18.42 -10.49
CA ARG A 32 5.78 17.43 -11.38
C ARG A 32 4.25 17.51 -11.31
N LEU A 33 3.68 17.71 -10.13
CA LEU A 33 2.23 17.90 -10.00
C LEU A 33 1.75 19.20 -10.65
N ARG A 34 2.52 20.29 -10.54
CA ARG A 34 2.22 21.55 -11.24
C ARG A 34 2.28 21.38 -12.76
N GLU A 35 3.27 20.63 -13.25
CA GLU A 35 3.38 20.29 -14.67
C GLU A 35 2.18 19.46 -15.14
N ALA A 36 1.80 18.44 -14.37
CA ALA A 36 0.62 17.61 -14.65
C ALA A 36 -0.64 18.47 -14.76
N GLN A 37 -0.83 19.42 -13.83
CA GLN A 37 -1.99 20.32 -13.82
C GLN A 37 -1.99 21.26 -15.05
N LYS A 38 -0.83 21.78 -15.45
CA LYS A 38 -0.69 22.60 -16.68
C LYS A 38 -1.03 21.77 -17.92
N ALA A 39 -0.49 20.56 -18.03
CA ALA A 39 -0.75 19.65 -19.14
C ALA A 39 -2.25 19.31 -19.25
N TYR A 40 -2.89 19.01 -18.11
CA TYR A 40 -4.33 18.75 -18.05
C TYR A 40 -5.15 19.96 -18.51
N ARG A 41 -4.86 21.15 -17.98
CA ARG A 41 -5.56 22.39 -18.36
C ARG A 41 -5.41 22.70 -19.84
N GLN A 42 -4.21 22.52 -20.40
CA GLN A 42 -3.96 22.72 -21.82
C GLN A 42 -4.77 21.72 -22.67
N ARG A 43 -4.84 20.45 -22.23
CA ARG A 43 -5.62 19.41 -22.93
C ARG A 43 -7.12 19.74 -22.95
N ILE A 44 -7.68 20.18 -21.82
CA ILE A 44 -9.08 20.60 -21.74
C ILE A 44 -9.35 21.77 -22.68
N ARG A 45 -8.52 22.83 -22.63
CA ARG A 45 -8.66 24.01 -23.48
C ARG A 45 -8.60 23.65 -24.97
N ASN A 46 -7.67 22.80 -25.37
CA ASN A 46 -7.55 22.36 -26.76
C ASN A 46 -8.79 21.57 -27.21
N ASN A 47 -9.28 20.65 -26.37
CA ASN A 47 -10.48 19.87 -26.68
C ASN A 47 -11.73 20.75 -26.79
N GLU A 48 -11.85 21.79 -25.95
CA GLU A 48 -12.92 22.78 -26.05
C GLU A 48 -12.84 23.58 -27.35
N ALA A 49 -11.64 23.97 -27.80
CA ALA A 49 -11.45 24.67 -29.07
C ALA A 49 -11.84 23.79 -30.27
N VAL A 50 -11.46 22.51 -30.25
CA VAL A 50 -11.84 21.53 -31.29
C VAL A 50 -13.36 21.37 -31.37
N ARG A 51 -14.03 21.26 -30.21
CA ARG A 51 -15.50 21.19 -30.14
C ARG A 51 -16.19 22.45 -30.68
N LYS A 52 -15.65 23.64 -30.39
CA LYS A 52 -16.17 24.91 -30.94
C LYS A 52 -16.06 24.99 -32.47
N GLN A 53 -15.11 24.26 -33.07
CA GLN A 53 -14.96 24.16 -34.51
C GLN A 53 -15.87 23.08 -35.14
N GLY A 54 -16.75 22.45 -34.35
CA GLY A 54 -17.66 21.40 -34.82
C GLY A 54 -17.00 20.02 -34.96
N ASN A 55 -15.77 19.86 -34.49
CA ASN A 55 -15.03 18.61 -34.56
C ASN A 55 -15.04 17.89 -33.20
N GLU A 56 -14.94 16.57 -33.23
CA GLU A 56 -14.73 15.77 -32.01
C GLU A 56 -13.23 15.65 -31.70
N PRO A 57 -12.81 15.80 -30.44
CA PRO A 57 -11.43 15.56 -30.04
C PRO A 57 -10.99 14.11 -30.32
N LEU A 58 -9.80 13.95 -30.89
CA LEU A 58 -9.21 12.63 -31.15
C LEU A 58 -9.11 11.79 -29.86
N PRO A 59 -9.24 10.46 -29.91
CA PRO A 59 -9.20 9.59 -28.71
C PRO A 59 -7.92 9.73 -27.88
N GLY A 60 -6.76 9.91 -28.53
CA GLY A 60 -5.48 10.17 -27.84
C GLY A 60 -5.45 11.49 -27.07
N HIS A 61 -6.42 12.38 -27.30
CA HIS A 61 -6.59 13.65 -26.60
C HIS A 61 -7.46 13.57 -25.35
N ASN A 62 -7.81 12.36 -24.90
CA ASN A 62 -8.54 12.15 -23.68
C ASN A 62 -7.77 12.71 -22.46
N PRO A 63 -8.35 13.65 -21.68
CA PRO A 63 -7.71 14.22 -20.50
C PRO A 63 -7.35 13.15 -19.44
N LYS A 64 -8.03 12.00 -19.43
CA LYS A 64 -7.71 10.87 -18.54
C LYS A 64 -6.31 10.28 -18.80
N LEU A 65 -5.77 10.41 -20.02
CA LEU A 65 -4.43 9.92 -20.36
C LEU A 65 -3.31 10.78 -19.74
N VAL A 66 -3.61 12.03 -19.37
CA VAL A 66 -2.63 12.89 -18.70
C VAL A 66 -2.20 12.25 -17.38
N ALA A 67 -3.13 11.70 -16.59
CA ALA A 67 -2.79 11.03 -15.34
C ALA A 67 -1.80 9.86 -15.52
N GLN A 68 -1.94 9.11 -16.62
CA GLN A 68 -1.03 8.00 -16.92
C GLN A 68 0.40 8.48 -17.22
N SER A 69 0.54 9.66 -17.84
CA SER A 69 1.84 10.26 -18.16
C SER A 69 2.58 10.77 -16.93
N PHE A 70 1.88 10.98 -15.81
CA PHE A 70 2.45 11.44 -14.54
C PHE A 70 2.35 10.37 -13.45
N ARG A 71 2.29 9.09 -13.84
CA ARG A 71 2.25 7.98 -12.89
C ARG A 71 3.48 7.95 -11.98
N ASP A 72 4.66 8.23 -12.54
CA ASP A 72 5.91 8.27 -11.78
C ASP A 72 5.87 9.29 -10.64
N ALA A 73 5.17 10.42 -10.82
CA ALA A 73 5.01 11.42 -9.77
C ALA A 73 4.09 10.92 -8.62
N VAL A 74 3.09 10.11 -8.95
CA VAL A 74 2.25 9.43 -7.96
C VAL A 74 3.06 8.36 -7.22
N ASP A 75 3.82 7.56 -7.95
CA ASP A 75 4.65 6.51 -7.36
C ASP A 75 5.73 7.10 -6.44
N GLU A 76 6.33 8.23 -6.83
CA GLU A 76 7.29 9.01 -6.04
C GLU A 76 6.64 9.58 -4.77
N LEU A 77 5.43 10.15 -4.87
CA LEU A 77 4.69 10.67 -3.71
C LEU A 77 4.51 9.63 -2.60
N PHE A 78 4.24 8.37 -3.00
CA PHE A 78 4.04 7.25 -2.07
C PHE A 78 5.29 6.38 -1.91
N ASP A 79 6.47 6.88 -2.30
CA ASP A 79 7.75 6.23 -2.02
C ASP A 79 8.36 6.73 -0.70
N VAL A 80 7.58 6.57 0.37
CA VAL A 80 7.99 6.80 1.76
C VAL A 80 7.78 5.51 2.51
N LYS A 81 8.77 5.03 3.24
CA LYS A 81 8.72 3.74 3.95
C LYS A 81 8.78 3.96 5.45
N VAL A 82 7.72 3.59 6.16
CA VAL A 82 7.63 3.57 7.61
C VAL A 82 7.71 2.12 8.06
N LEU A 83 8.70 1.81 8.90
CA LEU A 83 8.91 0.49 9.48
C LEU A 83 8.83 0.58 10.99
N ASP A 84 7.96 -0.23 11.60
CA ASP A 84 7.97 -0.48 13.04
C ASP A 84 8.56 -1.88 13.35
N PRO A 85 9.78 -1.96 13.92
CA PRO A 85 10.45 -3.23 14.19
C PRO A 85 9.93 -3.97 15.44
N ALA A 86 9.03 -3.37 16.22
CA ALA A 86 8.42 -3.99 17.40
C ALA A 86 6.97 -3.51 17.52
N MET A 87 6.20 -3.74 16.45
CA MET A 87 4.91 -3.05 16.23
C MET A 87 3.83 -3.36 17.27
N GLY A 88 3.96 -4.47 18.01
CA GLY A 88 2.95 -4.90 18.96
C GLY A 88 1.59 -5.05 18.27
N SER A 89 0.57 -4.39 18.82
CA SER A 89 -0.80 -4.40 18.27
C SER A 89 -0.99 -3.51 17.04
N GLY A 90 0.07 -2.84 16.56
CA GLY A 90 0.05 -1.99 15.37
C GLY A 90 -0.48 -0.58 15.60
N HIS A 91 -0.63 -0.12 16.85
CA HIS A 91 -1.19 1.21 17.15
C HIS A 91 -0.38 2.34 16.50
N PHE A 92 0.95 2.27 16.53
CA PHE A 92 1.82 3.23 15.83
C PHE A 92 1.59 3.19 14.31
N LEU A 93 1.45 2.00 13.72
CA LEU A 93 1.24 1.85 12.28
C LEU A 93 -0.11 2.39 11.82
N VAL A 94 -1.18 2.19 12.61
CA VAL A 94 -2.51 2.75 12.34
C VAL A 94 -2.43 4.27 12.34
N GLU A 95 -1.87 4.87 13.37
CA GLU A 95 -1.73 6.33 13.46
C GLU A 95 -0.81 6.89 12.35
N ALA A 96 0.21 6.14 11.92
CA ALA A 96 1.07 6.53 10.81
C ALA A 96 0.31 6.56 9.47
N VAL A 97 -0.60 5.60 9.23
CA VAL A 97 -1.49 5.63 8.04
C VAL A 97 -2.34 6.88 8.05
N ASP A 98 -2.98 7.17 9.19
CA ASP A 98 -3.85 8.34 9.35
C ASP A 98 -3.08 9.63 9.09
N PHE A 99 -1.95 9.81 9.76
CA PHE A 99 -1.11 10.98 9.61
C PHE A 99 -0.64 11.19 8.16
N ILE A 100 -0.14 10.14 7.49
CA ILE A 100 0.28 10.25 6.09
C ILE A 100 -0.90 10.59 5.18
N THR A 101 -2.06 9.96 5.41
CA THR A 101 -3.28 10.18 4.62
C THR A 101 -3.73 11.63 4.74
N ASP A 102 -3.85 12.15 5.96
CA ASP A 102 -4.30 13.52 6.22
C ASP A 102 -3.35 14.55 5.63
N LYS A 103 -2.04 14.39 5.84
CA LYS A 103 -1.03 15.28 5.25
C LYS A 103 -1.04 15.23 3.73
N THR A 104 -1.31 14.06 3.14
CA THR A 104 -1.45 13.91 1.69
C THR A 104 -2.71 14.60 1.18
N ILE A 105 -3.83 14.51 1.88
CA ILE A 105 -5.07 15.23 1.54
C ILE A 105 -4.83 16.74 1.58
N ASP A 106 -4.26 17.24 2.67
CA ASP A 106 -3.93 18.66 2.83
C ASP A 106 -3.05 19.18 1.70
N PHE A 107 -2.03 18.40 1.33
CA PHE A 107 -1.14 18.71 0.22
C PHE A 107 -1.89 18.72 -1.14
N LEU A 108 -2.70 17.70 -1.41
CA LEU A 108 -3.42 17.54 -2.68
C LEU A 108 -4.55 18.58 -2.85
N ASN A 109 -5.09 19.13 -1.76
CA ASN A 109 -6.06 20.24 -1.81
C ASN A 109 -5.49 21.49 -2.49
N GLY A 110 -4.16 21.65 -2.52
CA GLY A 110 -3.48 22.69 -3.30
C GLY A 110 -3.54 22.49 -4.82
N PHE A 111 -4.01 21.33 -5.29
CA PHE A 111 -4.02 20.93 -6.70
C PHE A 111 -5.43 20.49 -7.13
N PRO A 112 -6.28 21.42 -7.64
CA PRO A 112 -7.66 21.14 -8.07
C PRO A 112 -7.81 19.94 -9.02
N TRP A 113 -6.79 19.69 -9.85
CA TRP A 113 -6.65 18.44 -10.57
C TRP A 113 -5.26 17.87 -10.29
N ASN A 114 -5.22 16.58 -9.98
CA ASN A 114 -3.98 15.86 -9.72
C ASN A 114 -4.07 14.39 -10.21
N PRO A 115 -2.94 13.75 -10.54
CA PRO A 115 -2.90 12.36 -11.01
C PRO A 115 -3.24 11.34 -9.91
N VAL A 116 -3.16 11.70 -8.63
CA VAL A 116 -3.51 10.81 -7.51
C VAL A 116 -4.99 10.50 -7.53
N THR A 117 -5.86 11.52 -7.60
CA THR A 117 -7.33 11.35 -7.69
C THR A 117 -7.71 10.49 -8.89
N ALA A 118 -7.03 10.65 -10.03
CA ALA A 118 -7.26 9.80 -11.20
C ALA A 118 -6.91 8.32 -10.93
N THR A 119 -5.83 8.06 -10.20
CA THR A 119 -5.41 6.70 -9.79
C THR A 119 -6.39 6.10 -8.77
N LEU A 120 -6.88 6.90 -7.82
CA LEU A 120 -7.91 6.46 -6.87
C LEU A 120 -9.22 6.11 -7.58
N ASN A 121 -9.63 6.90 -8.59
CA ASN A 121 -10.80 6.60 -9.40
C ASN A 121 -10.66 5.29 -10.18
N GLN A 122 -9.50 5.00 -10.76
CA GLN A 122 -9.25 3.70 -11.41
C GLN A 122 -9.37 2.54 -10.41
N THR A 123 -8.86 2.74 -9.20
CA THR A 123 -8.96 1.74 -8.11
C THR A 123 -10.42 1.54 -7.70
N ARG A 124 -11.19 2.62 -7.56
CA ARG A 124 -12.63 2.59 -7.30
C ARG A 124 -13.38 1.79 -8.36
N ASP A 125 -13.14 2.08 -9.63
CA ASP A 125 -13.80 1.40 -10.74
C ASP A 125 -13.49 -0.10 -10.77
N ALA A 126 -12.24 -0.48 -10.49
CA ALA A 126 -11.83 -1.88 -10.37
C ALA A 126 -12.55 -2.60 -9.22
N ILE A 127 -12.61 -1.97 -8.04
CA ILE A 127 -13.30 -2.53 -6.87
C ILE A 127 -14.80 -2.71 -7.17
N LEU A 128 -15.45 -1.69 -7.73
CA LEU A 128 -16.87 -1.76 -8.10
C LEU A 128 -17.11 -2.85 -9.17
N GLY A 129 -16.17 -3.03 -10.11
CA GLY A 129 -16.20 -4.11 -11.08
C GLY A 129 -16.17 -5.51 -10.46
N GLU A 130 -15.28 -5.73 -9.50
CA GLU A 130 -15.18 -7.00 -8.78
C GLU A 130 -16.36 -7.25 -7.85
N MET A 131 -16.91 -6.21 -7.23
CA MET A 131 -18.13 -6.33 -6.41
C MET A 131 -19.34 -6.76 -7.24
N ARG A 132 -19.52 -6.19 -8.45
CA ARG A 132 -20.62 -6.56 -9.36
C ARG A 132 -20.56 -8.04 -9.72
N LYS A 133 -19.36 -8.59 -9.95
CA LYS A 133 -19.18 -10.02 -10.25
C LYS A 133 -19.54 -10.95 -9.09
N LYS A 134 -19.42 -10.47 -7.85
CA LYS A 134 -19.63 -11.27 -6.64
C LYS A 134 -21.04 -11.10 -6.03
N GLU A 135 -21.94 -10.38 -6.70
CA GLU A 135 -23.31 -10.11 -6.26
C GLU A 135 -23.38 -9.57 -4.80
N VAL A 136 -22.38 -8.80 -4.39
CA VAL A 136 -22.33 -8.24 -3.04
C VAL A 136 -23.18 -6.97 -3.00
N ASN A 137 -24.31 -7.02 -2.29
CA ASN A 137 -25.23 -5.90 -2.12
C ASN A 137 -24.76 -5.00 -0.96
N LEU A 138 -23.94 -3.99 -1.25
CA LEU A 138 -23.43 -3.06 -0.23
C LEU A 138 -23.39 -1.62 -0.73
N ASN A 139 -23.49 -0.69 0.23
CA ASN A 139 -23.59 0.74 -0.02
C ASN A 139 -22.28 1.33 -0.64
N PRO A 140 -22.30 1.80 -1.90
CA PRO A 140 -21.16 2.42 -2.56
C PRO A 140 -20.61 3.65 -1.83
N ALA A 141 -21.42 4.29 -0.98
CA ALA A 141 -21.04 5.49 -0.23
C ALA A 141 -19.87 5.26 0.74
N ARG A 142 -19.55 4.01 1.09
CA ARG A 142 -18.37 3.71 1.93
C ARG A 142 -17.05 3.71 1.16
N LEU A 143 -17.07 3.79 -0.18
CA LEU A 143 -15.86 3.83 -1.02
C LEU A 143 -15.38 5.28 -1.24
N THR A 144 -15.12 5.98 -0.13
CA THR A 144 -14.65 7.37 -0.14
C THR A 144 -13.21 7.48 -0.64
N ASP A 145 -12.82 8.66 -1.13
CA ASP A 145 -11.42 8.91 -1.54
C ASP A 145 -10.45 8.73 -0.37
N ILE A 146 -10.89 9.08 0.85
CA ILE A 146 -10.11 8.88 2.08
C ILE A 146 -9.81 7.39 2.28
N ASN A 147 -10.81 6.50 2.20
CA ASN A 147 -10.60 5.07 2.41
C ASN A 147 -9.69 4.46 1.33
N LEU A 148 -9.84 4.90 0.08
CA LEU A 148 -8.96 4.46 -1.02
C LEU A 148 -7.53 4.95 -0.84
N LEU A 149 -7.36 6.18 -0.35
CA LEU A 149 -6.06 6.76 -0.05
C LEU A 149 -5.39 6.07 1.14
N LYS A 150 -6.11 5.86 2.26
CA LYS A 150 -5.64 5.05 3.40
C LYS A 150 -5.16 3.68 2.94
N ARG A 151 -5.96 3.00 2.12
CA ARG A 151 -5.57 1.71 1.52
C ARG A 151 -4.31 1.83 0.67
N HIS A 152 -4.17 2.89 -0.12
CA HIS A 152 -3.00 3.12 -0.97
C HIS A 152 -1.74 3.36 -0.13
N VAL A 153 -1.83 4.21 0.90
CA VAL A 153 -0.77 4.48 1.89
C VAL A 153 -0.37 3.19 2.60
N LEU A 154 -1.33 2.44 3.14
CA LEU A 154 -1.07 1.16 3.81
C LEU A 154 -0.34 0.18 2.89
N LYS A 155 -0.74 0.09 1.62
CA LYS A 155 -0.13 -0.79 0.61
C LYS A 155 1.25 -0.34 0.14
N ARG A 156 1.61 0.94 0.28
CA ARG A 156 2.86 1.48 -0.30
C ARG A 156 3.88 1.90 0.75
N CYS A 157 3.44 2.31 1.92
CA CYS A 157 4.27 3.02 2.87
C CYS A 157 4.53 2.26 4.17
N ILE A 158 3.64 1.39 4.60
CA ILE A 158 3.61 0.89 5.99
C ILE A 158 4.13 -0.53 6.08
N TYR A 159 5.08 -0.77 6.98
CA TYR A 159 5.71 -2.06 7.23
C TYR A 159 5.90 -2.28 8.73
N GLY A 160 5.86 -3.54 9.16
CA GLY A 160 6.01 -3.89 10.56
C GLY A 160 6.60 -5.27 10.76
N VAL A 161 7.38 -5.42 11.84
CA VAL A 161 7.89 -6.71 12.31
C VAL A 161 7.59 -6.85 13.80
N ASP A 162 7.17 -8.05 14.19
CA ASP A 162 7.06 -8.39 15.62
C ASP A 162 7.49 -9.84 15.85
N LEU A 163 8.11 -10.10 17.01
CA LEU A 163 8.54 -11.44 17.38
C LEU A 163 7.34 -12.34 17.73
N ASN A 164 6.29 -11.77 18.32
CA ASN A 164 5.12 -12.51 18.76
C ASN A 164 4.12 -12.67 17.58
N PRO A 165 3.83 -13.90 17.13
CA PRO A 165 2.85 -14.13 16.07
C PRO A 165 1.47 -13.54 16.39
N MET A 166 1.06 -13.54 17.65
CA MET A 166 -0.23 -12.97 18.06
C MET A 166 -0.27 -11.45 17.92
N ALA A 167 0.85 -10.76 18.14
CA ALA A 167 0.95 -9.32 17.94
C ALA A 167 0.81 -8.96 16.45
N VAL A 168 1.45 -9.74 15.57
CA VAL A 168 1.30 -9.61 14.11
C VAL A 168 -0.16 -9.75 13.68
N GLU A 169 -0.87 -10.77 14.16
CA GLU A 169 -2.28 -10.96 13.82
C GLU A 169 -3.17 -9.83 14.37
N LEU A 170 -2.90 -9.38 15.60
CA LEU A 170 -3.61 -8.23 16.17
C LEU A 170 -3.38 -6.96 15.34
N ALA A 171 -2.14 -6.69 14.91
CA ALA A 171 -1.81 -5.55 14.06
C ALA A 171 -2.51 -5.62 12.70
N LYS A 172 -2.58 -6.81 12.08
CA LYS A 172 -3.33 -7.01 10.84
C LYS A 172 -4.81 -6.69 11.01
N VAL A 173 -5.43 -7.14 12.11
CA VAL A 173 -6.85 -6.85 12.40
C VAL A 173 -7.04 -5.36 12.67
N SER A 174 -6.18 -4.73 13.46
CA SER A 174 -6.24 -3.28 13.76
C SER A 174 -6.20 -2.44 12.47
N LEU A 175 -5.22 -2.68 11.60
CA LEU A 175 -5.09 -2.00 10.32
C LEU A 175 -6.24 -2.34 9.37
N TRP A 176 -6.75 -3.57 9.42
CA TRP A 176 -7.88 -3.97 8.61
C TRP A 176 -9.17 -3.26 9.00
N LEU A 177 -9.42 -3.09 10.30
CA LEU A 177 -10.58 -2.36 10.78
C LEU A 177 -10.50 -0.86 10.48
N ASP A 178 -9.32 -0.26 10.61
CA ASP A 178 -9.13 1.17 10.31
C ASP A 178 -9.23 1.47 8.81
N CYS A 179 -8.53 0.71 7.97
CA CYS A 179 -8.44 0.94 6.54
C CYS A 179 -9.46 0.13 5.73
N PHE A 180 -10.51 -0.38 6.38
CA PHE A 180 -11.44 -1.31 5.76
C PHE A 180 -12.08 -0.71 4.50
N THR A 181 -11.76 -1.29 3.36
CA THR A 181 -12.39 -0.94 2.08
C THR A 181 -13.22 -2.12 1.60
N LEU A 182 -14.52 -1.88 1.41
CA LEU A 182 -15.44 -2.89 0.90
C LEU A 182 -14.92 -3.51 -0.41
N GLY A 183 -15.14 -4.81 -0.60
CA GLY A 183 -14.82 -5.54 -1.83
C GLY A 183 -13.32 -5.65 -2.16
N ALA A 184 -12.45 -5.10 -1.32
CA ALA A 184 -11.01 -5.09 -1.52
C ALA A 184 -10.32 -5.66 -0.28
N PRO A 185 -10.12 -6.99 -0.18
CA PRO A 185 -9.42 -7.58 0.96
C PRO A 185 -8.00 -7.01 1.08
N LEU A 186 -7.50 -6.89 2.30
CA LEU A 186 -6.12 -6.48 2.59
C LEU A 186 -5.18 -7.69 2.63
N SER A 187 -5.32 -8.60 1.66
CA SER A 187 -4.46 -9.80 1.56
C SER A 187 -2.98 -9.47 1.38
N PHE A 188 -2.64 -8.21 1.07
CA PHE A 188 -1.25 -7.76 0.98
C PHE A 188 -0.61 -7.50 2.36
N LEU A 189 -1.39 -7.44 3.45
CA LEU A 189 -0.85 -7.20 4.80
C LEU A 189 0.17 -8.26 5.21
N ASP A 190 0.01 -9.50 4.74
CA ASP A 190 0.98 -10.58 5.02
C ASP A 190 2.37 -10.31 4.46
N HIS A 191 2.50 -9.45 3.44
CA HIS A 191 3.79 -9.05 2.89
C HIS A 191 4.39 -7.85 3.64
N HIS A 192 3.56 -7.06 4.29
CA HIS A 192 3.94 -5.82 4.97
C HIS A 192 4.22 -6.04 6.46
N LEU A 193 3.48 -6.95 7.08
CA LEU A 193 3.60 -7.31 8.49
C LEU A 193 4.17 -8.71 8.61
N LYS A 194 5.33 -8.84 9.26
CA LYS A 194 6.05 -10.11 9.38
C LYS A 194 6.27 -10.52 10.83
N CYS A 195 6.09 -11.81 11.09
CA CYS A 195 6.60 -12.41 12.31
C CYS A 195 8.11 -12.64 12.17
N GLY A 196 8.91 -12.07 13.06
CA GLY A 196 10.36 -12.18 12.96
C GLY A 196 11.12 -11.47 14.08
N ASN A 197 12.41 -11.75 14.17
CA ASN A 197 13.31 -11.08 15.10
C ASN A 197 14.03 -9.91 14.40
N SER A 198 13.59 -8.69 14.70
CA SER A 198 14.14 -7.46 14.14
C SER A 198 15.61 -7.20 14.51
N LEU A 199 16.13 -7.82 15.57
CA LEU A 199 17.53 -7.65 16.02
C LEU A 199 18.52 -8.52 15.23
N ILE A 200 18.08 -9.71 14.81
CA ILE A 200 18.95 -10.67 14.12
C ILE A 200 18.90 -10.45 12.60
N GLY A 201 17.82 -9.85 12.11
CA GLY A 201 17.61 -9.61 10.68
C GLY A 201 17.67 -10.91 9.86
N ALA A 202 17.83 -10.76 8.55
CA ALA A 202 18.20 -11.86 7.67
C ALA A 202 19.68 -11.72 7.29
N LYS A 203 20.46 -12.81 7.35
CA LYS A 203 21.86 -12.73 6.88
C LYS A 203 21.86 -12.45 5.38
N VAL A 204 22.78 -11.62 4.88
CA VAL A 204 22.91 -11.32 3.44
C VAL A 204 23.01 -12.61 2.62
N ALA A 205 23.64 -13.66 3.15
CA ALA A 205 23.71 -14.98 2.53
C ALA A 205 22.33 -15.66 2.40
N GLU A 206 21.47 -15.55 3.42
CA GLU A 206 20.12 -16.11 3.42
C GLU A 206 19.20 -15.36 2.46
N VAL A 207 19.30 -14.02 2.44
CA VAL A 207 18.56 -13.17 1.48
C VAL A 207 19.01 -13.48 0.04
N ARG A 208 20.32 -13.55 -0.20
CA ARG A 208 20.87 -13.91 -1.52
C ARG A 208 20.43 -15.30 -1.97
N ARG A 209 20.36 -16.27 -1.05
CA ARG A 209 19.85 -17.61 -1.35
C ARG A 209 18.36 -17.58 -1.72
N ALA A 210 17.52 -16.88 -0.95
CA ALA A 210 16.09 -16.76 -1.23
C ALA A 210 15.81 -16.03 -2.56
N VAL A 211 16.56 -14.97 -2.87
CA VAL A 211 16.46 -14.24 -4.15
C VAL A 211 17.00 -15.08 -5.32
N GLY A 212 18.09 -15.83 -5.12
CA GLY A 212 18.61 -16.77 -6.11
C GLY A 212 17.63 -17.92 -6.41
N GLU A 213 16.98 -18.49 -5.40
CA GLU A 213 15.95 -19.52 -5.56
C GLU A 213 14.69 -18.99 -6.27
N SER A 214 14.34 -17.72 -6.06
CA SER A 214 13.20 -17.07 -6.73
C SER A 214 13.45 -16.79 -8.22
N THR A 215 14.72 -16.64 -8.62
CA THR A 215 15.09 -16.39 -10.02
C THR A 215 15.07 -17.68 -10.87
N VAL A 216 15.09 -18.86 -10.23
CA VAL A 216 15.09 -20.16 -10.93
C VAL A 216 13.67 -20.70 -11.19
N LYS A 217 12.62 -20.14 -10.57
CA LYS A 217 11.22 -20.57 -10.78
C LYS A 217 10.43 -19.66 -11.74
N GLY A 218 11.04 -19.34 -12.88
CA GLY A 218 10.34 -18.74 -14.02
C GLY A 218 10.04 -19.78 -15.10
N HIS A 219 8.76 -20.08 -15.28
CA HIS A 219 8.14 -20.79 -16.42
C HIS A 219 8.31 -22.31 -16.57
N THR A 220 7.33 -23.08 -16.07
CA THR A 220 6.54 -23.97 -16.95
C THR A 220 5.22 -24.37 -16.28
N GLN A 221 4.12 -24.02 -16.95
CA GLN A 221 2.82 -24.71 -17.04
C GLN A 221 2.04 -25.05 -15.74
N LEU A 222 0.86 -24.42 -15.64
CA LEU A 222 -0.24 -24.80 -14.77
C LEU A 222 -0.66 -26.26 -15.03
N ASP A 223 -0.57 -27.11 -14.01
CA ASP A 223 -1.38 -28.31 -13.90
C ASP A 223 -2.16 -28.29 -12.58
N LEU A 224 -3.48 -28.38 -12.73
CA LEU A 224 -4.49 -28.42 -11.69
C LEU A 224 -4.71 -29.89 -11.30
N SER A 225 -3.88 -30.46 -10.41
CA SER A 225 -4.30 -31.63 -9.63
C SER A 225 -3.39 -31.95 -8.43
N ALA A 226 -4.04 -31.95 -7.25
CA ALA A 226 -3.69 -32.72 -6.04
C ALA A 226 -2.59 -32.16 -5.08
N PRO A 227 -2.55 -32.63 -3.81
CA PRO A 227 -3.25 -31.98 -2.71
C PRO A 227 -2.31 -31.47 -1.60
N ALA A 228 -2.87 -30.63 -0.72
CA ALA A 228 -2.20 -30.10 0.47
C ALA A 228 -1.57 -31.20 1.33
N SER A 229 -0.37 -30.95 1.86
CA SER A 229 0.25 -31.77 2.90
C SER A 229 1.05 -30.92 3.89
N PRO A 230 1.22 -31.40 5.14
CA PRO A 230 0.98 -30.57 6.32
C PRO A 230 2.21 -30.34 7.20
N ALA A 231 2.05 -29.37 8.11
CA ALA A 231 2.62 -29.27 9.46
C ALA A 231 4.07 -29.72 9.71
N CYS A 232 4.93 -28.74 9.93
CA CYS A 232 6.26 -28.86 10.52
C CYS A 232 6.17 -29.42 11.95
N SER A 233 6.83 -30.56 12.22
CA SER A 233 6.93 -31.18 13.55
C SER A 233 8.33 -31.01 14.14
N ALA A 234 8.38 -30.72 15.44
CA ALA A 234 9.56 -30.52 16.26
C ALA A 234 10.35 -31.84 16.51
N PRO A 235 11.63 -31.79 16.94
CA PRO A 235 12.54 -32.93 16.84
C PRO A 235 12.44 -33.89 18.04
N ARG A 236 12.44 -35.21 17.77
CA ARG A 236 12.69 -36.26 18.76
C ARG A 236 14.17 -36.68 18.73
N ARG A 237 14.73 -36.80 19.94
CA ARG A 237 16.08 -37.28 20.25
C ARG A 237 16.28 -38.71 19.73
N SER A 238 17.43 -38.96 19.09
CA SER A 238 17.93 -40.30 18.78
C SER A 238 18.74 -40.85 19.95
N CYS A 239 18.50 -42.11 20.28
CA CYS A 239 19.38 -42.92 21.11
C CYS A 239 19.43 -44.30 20.44
N ALA A 240 20.60 -44.69 19.94
CA ALA A 240 20.91 -46.09 19.67
C ALA A 240 22.43 -46.28 19.50
N ALA A 241 22.98 -46.96 20.51
CA ALA A 241 23.90 -48.08 20.43
C ALA A 241 25.22 -47.93 19.66
N TRP A 242 26.32 -48.06 20.40
CA TRP A 242 27.56 -48.70 19.93
C TRP A 242 27.89 -49.87 20.84
N ALA A 243 28.36 -50.95 20.21
CA ALA A 243 28.63 -52.27 20.74
C ALA A 243 30.01 -52.37 21.41
N SER A 244 30.08 -53.09 22.52
CA SER A 244 31.01 -54.19 22.89
C SER A 244 30.95 -54.41 24.39
#